data_AF-A0A830D9R0-F1
#
_entry.id   AF-A0A830D9R0-F1
#
_cell.length_a   1.000
_cell.length_b   1.000
_cell.length_c   1.000
_cell.angle_alpha   90.00
_cell.angle_beta   90.00
_cell.angle_gamma   90.00
#
_symmetry.space_group_name_H-M   'P 1'
#
loop_
_entity.id
_entity.type
_entity.pdbx_description
1 polymer ?
#
loop_
_entity_poly.entity_id
_entity_poly.type
_entity_poly.pdbx_seq_one_letter_code
_entity_poly.pdbx_strand_id
1 'polypeptide(L)'
;MLPSHVSGGFWLGLLTILCKRILPMSDGVITLVSEQGEEWSAIYLARKCGLSGGWKKFDVDHDLVDGDTLVFQSIKPTVFKV
;
A
#
# COMPACT_ATOMS: atom_id res chain seq x y z
N MET A 1 -9.23 8.10 -1.36
CA MET A 1 -7.82 8.31 -1.73
C MET A 1 -7.58 9.80 -1.82
N LEU A 2 -6.35 10.27 -1.61
CA LEU A 2 -5.98 11.68 -1.77
C LEU A 2 -5.18 11.85 -3.07
N PRO A 3 -5.04 13.08 -3.61
CA PRO A 3 -4.25 13.30 -4.82
C PRO A 3 -2.83 12.78 -4.67
N SER A 4 -2.18 12.94 -3.51
CA SER A 4 -0.82 12.43 -3.25
C SER A 4 -0.68 10.91 -3.36
N HIS A 5 -1.78 10.16 -3.24
CA HIS A 5 -1.78 8.70 -3.32
C HIS A 5 -1.83 8.23 -4.77
N VAL A 6 -2.59 8.92 -5.63
CA VAL A 6 -2.97 8.44 -6.97
C VAL A 6 -2.49 9.35 -8.11
N SER A 7 -1.92 10.52 -7.79
CA SER A 7 -1.50 11.51 -8.78
C SER A 7 -0.30 12.34 -8.30
N GLY A 8 0.65 12.61 -9.20
CA GLY A 8 1.86 13.40 -8.91
C GLY A 8 2.88 12.70 -8.00
N GLY A 9 2.50 12.41 -6.75
CA GLY A 9 3.38 11.87 -5.71
C GLY A 9 3.46 10.33 -5.66
N PHE A 10 2.33 9.64 -5.82
CA PHE A 10 2.21 8.19 -5.67
C PHE A 10 2.80 7.66 -4.37
N TRP A 11 2.43 8.31 -3.27
CA TRP A 11 2.79 7.92 -1.91
C TRP A 11 1.52 7.67 -1.11
N LEU A 12 1.32 6.45 -0.61
CA LEU A 12 0.16 6.09 0.18
C LEU A 12 0.52 6.12 1.67
N GLY A 13 0.01 7.11 2.40
CA GLY A 13 0.06 7.13 3.85
C GLY A 13 -0.87 6.07 4.45
N LEU A 14 -0.37 5.26 5.37
CA LEU A 14 -1.14 4.27 6.11
C LEU A 14 -1.42 4.77 7.53
N LEU A 15 -2.42 4.19 8.18
CA LEU A 15 -2.74 4.48 9.58
C LEU A 15 -1.57 4.04 10.48
N THR A 16 -0.89 5.01 11.10
CA THR A 16 0.29 4.80 11.96
C THR A 16 0.09 3.73 13.03
N ILE A 17 -1.12 3.65 13.62
CA ILE A 17 -1.41 2.66 14.65
C ILE A 17 -1.44 1.23 14.11
N LEU A 18 -1.91 1.04 12.87
CA LEU A 18 -1.87 -0.25 12.21
C LEU A 18 -0.42 -0.63 11.90
N CYS A 19 0.33 0.29 11.29
CA CYS A 19 1.75 0.07 10.96
C CYS A 19 2.56 -0.41 12.18
N LYS A 20 2.44 0.26 13.33
CA LYS A 20 3.16 -0.13 14.55
C LYS A 20 2.73 -1.46 15.15
N ARG A 21 1.50 -1.92 14.88
CA ARG A 21 0.93 -3.14 15.46
C ARG A 21 1.11 -4.36 14.57
N ILE A 22 1.03 -4.19 13.25
CA ILE A 22 0.94 -5.31 12.30
C ILE A 22 2.12 -5.37 11.32
N LEU A 23 2.80 -4.25 11.06
CA LEU A 23 3.88 -4.18 10.08
C LEU A 23 5.27 -4.24 10.73
N PRO A 24 6.30 -4.63 9.96
CA PRO A 24 7.68 -4.59 10.41
C PRO A 24 8.11 -3.18 10.87
N MET A 25 9.10 -3.14 11.77
CA MET A 25 9.68 -1.89 12.26
C MET A 25 10.77 -1.31 11.33
N SER A 26 11.17 -2.06 10.30
CA SER A 26 12.14 -1.65 9.29
C SER A 26 11.49 -1.48 7.93
N ASP A 27 12.11 -0.67 7.09
CA ASP A 27 11.73 -0.56 5.68
C ASP A 27 11.84 -1.94 5.00
N GLY A 28 11.00 -2.16 4.00
CA GLY A 28 10.93 -3.45 3.32
C GLY A 28 9.95 -3.45 2.17
N VAL A 29 9.67 -4.64 1.65
CA VAL A 29 8.69 -4.85 0.58
C VAL A 29 7.42 -5.43 1.18
N ILE A 30 6.29 -4.85 0.81
CA ILE A 30 4.95 -5.39 1.03
C ILE A 30 4.42 -5.89 -0.31
N THR A 31 3.78 -7.05 -0.29
CA THR A 31 3.05 -7.61 -1.43
C THR A 31 1.57 -7.27 -1.29
N LEU A 32 0.98 -6.67 -2.32
CA LEU A 32 -0.44 -6.41 -2.48
C LEU A 32 -1.03 -7.47 -3.40
N VAL A 33 -2.11 -8.11 -3.00
CA VAL A 33 -2.75 -9.22 -3.72
C VAL A 33 -4.17 -8.81 -4.09
N SER A 34 -4.55 -8.88 -5.36
CA SER A 34 -5.92 -8.58 -5.78
C SER A 34 -6.89 -9.71 -5.43
N GLU A 35 -8.18 -9.48 -5.66
CA GLU A 35 -9.22 -10.50 -5.59
C GLU A 35 -8.97 -11.68 -6.54
N GLN A 36 -8.29 -11.46 -7.67
CA GLN A 36 -7.93 -12.47 -8.65
C GLN A 36 -6.64 -13.23 -8.30
N GLY A 37 -5.95 -12.82 -7.22
CA GLY A 37 -4.70 -13.44 -6.77
C GLY A 37 -3.45 -12.94 -7.48
N GLU A 38 -3.55 -11.86 -8.25
CA GLU A 38 -2.40 -11.20 -8.86
C GLU A 38 -1.62 -10.41 -7.80
N GLU A 39 -0.30 -10.27 -7.99
CA GLU A 39 0.59 -9.69 -6.97
C GLU A 39 1.32 -8.43 -7.47
N TRP A 40 1.38 -7.43 -6.60
CA TRP A 40 2.16 -6.21 -6.79
C TRP A 40 3.07 -5.97 -5.60
N SER A 41 4.31 -5.57 -5.87
CA SER A 41 5.28 -5.23 -4.83
C SER A 41 5.30 -3.72 -4.60
N ALA A 42 5.25 -3.30 -3.34
CA ALA A 42 5.41 -1.91 -2.93
C ALA A 42 6.42 -1.77 -1.78
N ILE A 43 7.22 -0.71 -1.82
CA ILE A 43 8.19 -0.38 -0.77
C ILE A 43 7.45 0.25 0.40
N TYR A 44 7.51 -0.41 1.55
CA TYR A 44 7.05 0.11 2.82
C TYR A 44 8.17 0.87 3.54
N LEU A 45 7.87 2.11 3.93
CA LEU A 45 8.76 2.97 4.69
C LEU A 45 8.27 3.01 6.14
N ALA A 46 8.90 2.24 7.03
CA ALA A 46 8.43 2.03 8.40
C ALA A 46 8.36 3.34 9.20
N ARG A 47 9.38 4.19 9.07
CA ARG A 47 9.41 5.49 9.76
C ARG A 47 8.32 6.45 9.28
N LYS A 48 7.90 6.32 8.03
CA LYS A 48 6.86 7.17 7.42
C LYS A 48 5.47 6.53 7.46
N CYS A 49 5.36 5.27 7.87
CA CYS A 49 4.12 4.50 7.89
C CYS A 49 3.37 4.59 6.56
N GLY A 50 4.03 4.27 5.44
CA GLY A 50 3.43 4.41 4.13
C GLY A 50 4.10 3.59 3.03
N LEU A 51 3.39 3.43 1.91
CA LEU A 51 3.88 2.78 0.69
C LEU A 51 4.43 3.81 -0.29
N SER A 52 5.51 3.44 -0.99
CA SER A 52 6.22 4.31 -1.92
C SER A 52 6.52 3.59 -3.25
N GLY A 53 7.78 3.31 -3.58
CA GLY A 53 8.13 2.67 -4.86
C GLY A 53 7.29 1.41 -5.13
N GLY A 54 6.80 1.24 -6.35
CA GLY A 54 5.88 0.16 -6.72
C GLY A 54 4.39 0.46 -6.48
N TRP A 55 4.05 1.35 -5.55
CA TRP A 55 2.65 1.76 -5.30
C TRP A 55 1.97 2.32 -6.56
N LYS A 56 2.66 3.19 -7.31
CA LYS A 56 2.17 3.73 -8.59
C LYS A 56 1.72 2.63 -9.58
N LYS A 57 2.42 1.49 -9.61
CA LYS A 57 2.07 0.41 -10.53
C LYS A 57 0.74 -0.20 -10.14
N PHE A 58 0.54 -0.51 -8.86
CA PHE A 58 -0.73 -1.02 -8.35
C PHE A 58 -1.87 -0.03 -8.64
N ASP A 59 -1.64 1.26 -8.35
CA ASP A 59 -2.58 2.35 -8.57
C ASP A 59 -3.06 2.46 -10.02
N VAL A 60 -2.12 2.49 -10.97
CA VAL A 60 -2.42 2.57 -12.41
C VAL A 60 -3.07 1.29 -12.92
N ASP A 61 -2.60 0.11 -12.51
CA ASP A 61 -3.16 -1.17 -12.98
C ASP A 61 -4.60 -1.39 -12.48
N HIS A 62 -5.05 -0.66 -11.44
CA HIS A 62 -6.40 -0.71 -10.89
C HIS A 62 -7.23 0.56 -11.16
N ASP A 63 -6.74 1.47 -12.01
CA ASP A 63 -7.42 2.72 -12.37
C ASP A 63 -7.90 3.55 -11.16
N LEU A 64 -7.11 3.58 -10.08
CA LEU A 64 -7.49 4.29 -8.87
C LEU A 64 -7.50 5.81 -9.07
N VAL A 65 -8.49 6.47 -8.48
CA VAL A 65 -8.68 7.93 -8.56
C VAL A 65 -8.91 8.57 -7.19
N ASP A 66 -8.89 9.91 -7.15
CA ASP A 66 -9.19 10.67 -5.95
C ASP A 66 -10.60 10.31 -5.43
N GLY A 67 -10.72 10.14 -4.11
CA GLY A 67 -11.98 9.72 -3.49
C GLY A 67 -12.18 8.19 -3.35
N ASP A 68 -11.43 7.34 -4.07
CA ASP A 68 -11.59 5.88 -3.96
C ASP A 68 -11.29 5.34 -2.57
N THR A 69 -11.75 4.13 -2.25
CA THR A 69 -11.48 3.49 -0.96
C THR A 69 -10.87 2.11 -1.17
N LEU A 70 -9.80 1.82 -0.43
CA LEU A 70 -9.16 0.51 -0.40
C LEU A 70 -9.30 -0.12 0.97
N VAL A 71 -9.44 -1.43 1.00
CA VAL A 71 -9.50 -2.22 2.23
C VAL A 71 -8.31 -3.16 2.24
N PHE A 72 -7.42 -2.98 3.22
CA PHE A 72 -6.25 -3.85 3.36
C PHE A 72 -6.56 -4.97 4.35
N GLN A 73 -6.50 -6.21 3.89
CA GLN A 73 -6.57 -7.41 4.73
C GLN A 73 -5.19 -8.05 4.85
N SER A 74 -4.61 -8.06 6.06
CA SER A 74 -3.36 -8.76 6.32
C SER A 74 -3.56 -10.28 6.23
N ILE A 75 -2.94 -10.93 5.25
CA ILE A 75 -2.91 -12.39 5.12
C ILE A 75 -1.61 -13.00 5.65
N LYS A 76 -0.50 -12.24 5.59
CA LYS A 76 0.81 -12.54 6.20
C LYS A 76 1.44 -11.19 6.65
N PRO A 77 2.50 -11.18 7.49
CA PRO A 77 3.06 -9.94 8.04
C PRO A 77 3.42 -8.85 7.01
N THR A 78 3.73 -9.24 5.78
CA THR A 78 4.08 -8.32 4.67
C THR A 78 3.27 -8.60 3.41
N VAL A 79 2.13 -9.28 3.52
CA VAL A 79 1.27 -9.60 2.38
C VAL A 79 -0.16 -9.20 2.72
N PHE A 80 -0.73 -8.33 1.91
CA PHE A 80 -2.06 -7.79 2.08
C PHE A 80 -2.90 -8.10 0.86
N LYS A 81 -4.09 -8.64 1.10
CA LYS A 81 -5.13 -8.61 0.08
C LYS A 81 -5.74 -7.21 0.04
N VAL A 82 -5.95 -6.67 -1.15
CA VAL A 82 -6.45 -5.31 -1.39
C VAL A 82 -7.64 -5.34 -2.32
#